data_AF-A0A2M7B3U9-F1
#
_entry.id   AF-A0A2M7B3U9-F1
#
_cell.length_a   1.000
_cell.length_b   1.000
_cell.length_c   1.000
_cell.angle_alpha   90.00
_cell.angle_beta   90.00
_cell.angle_gamma   90.00
#
_symmetry.space_group_name_H-M   'P 1'
#
loop_
_entity.id
_entity.type
_entity.pdbx_description
1 polymer ?
#
loop_
_entity_poly.entity_id
_entity_poly.type
_entity_poly.pdbx_seq_one_letter_code
_entity_poly.pdbx_strand_id
1 'polypeptide(L)' 'MPTLTVKNIPGDLYTQLKQSAEINRRSLNSEIIICIERAIRSSKINPETTLARARKLREKTISHPIKDNEFAQAKIAGRL' A
#
# COMPACT_ATOMS: atom_id res chain seq x y z
N MET A 1 -22.49 13.93 -9.68
CA MET A 1 -21.44 13.16 -8.97
C MET A 1 -22.09 11.94 -8.35
N PRO A 2 -21.51 10.73 -8.47
CA PRO A 2 -22.05 9.55 -7.80
C PRO A 2 -21.93 9.71 -6.29
N THR A 3 -23.01 9.47 -5.56
CA THR A 3 -23.05 9.49 -4.10
C THR A 3 -23.32 8.08 -3.60
N LEU A 4 -22.52 7.62 -2.63
CA LEU A 4 -22.69 6.33 -1.98
C LEU A 4 -23.05 6.58 -0.53
N THR A 5 -24.21 6.07 -0.10
CA THR A 5 -24.60 6.09 1.32
C THR A 5 -24.39 4.70 1.89
N VAL A 6 -23.53 4.59 2.90
CA VAL A 6 -23.33 3.35 3.64
C VAL A 6 -24.21 3.39 4.89
N LYS A 7 -25.20 2.50 4.96
CA LYS A 7 -26.12 2.37 6.12
C LYS A 7 -25.66 1.22 7.01
N ASN A 8 -26.03 1.26 8.29
CA ASN A 8 -25.76 0.21 9.28
C ASN A 8 -24.27 -0.14 9.45
N ILE A 9 -23.41 0.88 9.53
CA ILE A 9 -22.00 0.66 9.86
C ILE A 9 -21.91 0.19 11.33
N PRO A 10 -21.28 -0.96 11.61
CA PRO A 10 -21.03 -1.40 12.99
C PRO A 10 -20.28 -0.33 13.78
N GLY A 11 -20.66 -0.08 15.04
CA GLY A 11 -20.05 0.98 15.86
C GLY A 11 -18.53 0.84 15.99
N ASP A 12 -18.04 -0.39 16.09
CA ASP A 12 -16.61 -0.69 16.17
C ASP A 12 -15.87 -0.29 14.89
N LEU A 13 -16.48 -0.58 13.73
CA LEU A 13 -15.93 -0.22 12.41
C LEU A 13 -15.93 1.29 12.20
N TYR A 14 -16.99 1.99 12.64
CA TYR A 14 -17.03 3.45 12.61
C TYR A 14 -15.90 4.06 13.44
N THR A 15 -15.63 3.49 14.61
CA THR A 15 -14.57 3.95 15.51
C THR A 15 -13.19 3.76 14.89
N GLN A 16 -12.92 2.60 14.29
CA GLN A 16 -11.68 2.33 13.56
C GLN A 16 -11.49 3.27 12.36
N LEU A 17 -12.55 3.52 11.58
CA LEU A 17 -12.51 4.46 10.46
C LEU A 17 -12.21 5.89 10.93
N LYS A 18 -12.81 6.32 12.04
CA LYS A 18 -12.55 7.65 12.62
C LYS A 18 -11.10 7.80 13.08
N GLN A 19 -10.57 6.80 13.78
CA GLN A 19 -9.16 6.77 14.20
C GLN A 19 -8.21 6.82 12.99
N SER A 20 -8.47 6.01 11.95
CA SER A 20 -7.68 6.04 10.72
C SER A 20 -7.74 7.42 10.05
N ALA A 21 -8.92 8.03 9.97
CA ALA A 21 -9.10 9.35 9.39
C ALA A 21 -8.31 10.44 10.15
N GLU A 22 -8.30 10.41 11.48
CA GLU A 22 -7.52 11.33 12.32
C GLU A 22 -6.01 11.15 12.14
N ILE A 23 -5.51 9.90 12.17
CA ILE A 23 -4.09 9.58 11.94
C ILE A 23 -3.63 10.12 10.58
N ASN A 24 -4.49 9.95 9.57
CA ASN A 24 -4.20 10.35 8.21
C ASN A 24 -4.55 11.82 7.91
N ARG A 25 -4.98 12.60 8.92
CA ARG A 25 -5.40 14.01 8.84
C ARG A 25 -6.40 14.28 7.70
N ARG A 26 -7.39 13.39 7.54
CA ARG A 26 -8.40 13.51 6.49
C ARG A 26 -9.82 13.35 7.02
N SER A 27 -10.80 13.79 6.23
CA SER A 27 -12.21 13.59 6.58
C SER A 27 -12.58 12.10 6.51
N LEU A 28 -13.60 11.70 7.28
CA LEU A 28 -14.12 10.33 7.25
C LEU A 28 -14.57 9.92 5.84
N ASN A 29 -15.16 10.84 5.08
CA ASN A 29 -15.59 10.59 3.71
C ASN A 29 -14.39 10.29 2.79
N SER A 30 -13.32 11.08 2.92
CA SER A 30 -12.07 10.85 2.18
C SER A 30 -11.40 9.52 2.58
N GLU A 31 -11.46 9.15 3.86
CA GLU A 31 -10.95 7.85 4.34
C GLU A 31 -11.73 6.68 3.74
N ILE A 32 -13.07 6.76 3.72
CA ILE A 32 -13.94 5.73 3.13
C ILE A 32 -13.63 5.56 1.63
N ILE A 33 -13.47 6.66 0.90
CA ILE A 33 -13.09 6.62 -0.52
C ILE A 33 -11.75 5.90 -0.70
N ILE A 34 -10.75 6.21 0.13
CA ILE A 34 -9.43 5.57 0.05
C ILE A 34 -9.51 4.09 0.44
N CYS A 35 -10.31 3.70 1.43
CA CYS A 35 -10.55 2.30 1.77
C CYS A 35 -11.16 1.53 0.60
N ILE A 36 -12.18 2.10 -0.06
CA ILE A 36 -12.81 1.51 -1.25
C ILE A 36 -11.81 1.42 -2.40
N GLU A 37 -11.06 2.50 -2.66
CA GLU A 37 -10.04 2.54 -3.70
C GLU A 37 -8.95 1.49 -3.46
N ARG A 38 -8.49 1.33 -2.21
CA ARG A 38 -7.52 0.30 -1.83
C ARG A 38 -8.10 -1.10 -2.00
N ALA A 39 -9.33 -1.35 -1.59
CA ALA A 39 -9.97 -2.66 -1.76
C ALA A 39 -10.10 -3.05 -3.25
N ILE A 40 -10.52 -2.11 -4.09
CA ILE A 40 -10.69 -2.34 -5.53
C ILE A 40 -9.33 -2.43 -6.25
N ARG A 41 -8.37 -1.56 -5.92
CA ARG A 41 -7.04 -1.56 -6.53
C ARG A 41 -6.15 -2.69 -6.05
N SER A 42 -6.27 -3.11 -4.79
CA SER A 42 -5.55 -4.29 -4.28
C SER A 42 -5.96 -5.56 -5.00
N SER A 43 -7.18 -5.62 -5.53
CA SER A 43 -7.63 -6.72 -6.40
C SER A 43 -7.12 -6.59 -7.85
N LYS A 44 -6.72 -5.40 -8.29
CA LYS A 44 -6.15 -5.15 -9.63
C LYS A 44 -4.65 -4.89 -9.53
N ILE A 45 -3.90 -5.88 -9.05
CA ILE A 45 -2.48 -5.95 -9.40
C ILE A 45 -2.44 -6.21 -10.90
N ASN A 46 -2.31 -5.14 -11.69
CA ASN A 46 -2.12 -5.28 -13.12
C ASN A 46 -0.71 -5.86 -13.34
N PRO A 47 -0.57 -7.09 -13.86
CA PRO A 47 0.74 -7.72 -14.04
C PRO A 47 1.68 -6.84 -14.86
N GLU A 48 1.16 -6.11 -15.85
CA GLU A 48 1.94 -5.18 -16.67
C GLU A 48 2.53 -4.02 -15.86
N THR A 49 1.77 -3.45 -14.91
CA THR A 49 2.28 -2.33 -14.09
C THR A 49 3.29 -2.80 -13.05
N THR A 50 3.11 -4.01 -12.52
CA THR A 50 4.07 -4.67 -11.64
C THR A 50 5.37 -5.00 -12.39
N LEU A 51 5.28 -5.57 -13.59
CA LEU A 51 6.43 -5.85 -14.44
C LEU A 51 7.15 -4.57 -14.86
N ALA A 52 6.42 -3.51 -15.22
CA ALA A 52 7.00 -2.21 -15.56
C ALA A 52 7.76 -1.59 -14.37
N ARG A 53 7.22 -1.69 -13.15
CA ARG A 53 7.93 -1.25 -11.92
C ARG A 53 9.16 -2.10 -11.65
N ALA A 54 9.07 -3.42 -11.78
CA ALA A 54 10.20 -4.33 -11.58
C ALA A 54 11.33 -4.05 -12.59
N ARG A 55 11.00 -3.79 -13.85
CA ARG A 55 11.97 -3.40 -14.90
C ARG A 55 12.66 -2.08 -14.57
N LYS A 56 11.89 -1.03 -14.21
CA LYS A 56 12.47 0.26 -13.78
C LYS A 56 13.37 0.13 -12.55
N LEU A 57 13.03 -0.75 -11.62
CA LEU A 57 13.87 -1.00 -10.45
C LEU A 57 15.17 -1.73 -10.85
N ARG A 58 15.08 -2.72 -11.75
CA ARG A 58 16.25 -3.40 -12.30
C ARG A 58 17.18 -2.45 -13.07
N GLU A 59 16.64 -1.53 -13.86
CA GLU A 59 17.43 -0.48 -14.54
C GLU A 59 18.28 0.34 -13.55
N LYS A 60 17.71 0.68 -12.39
CA LYS A 60 18.43 1.43 -11.35
C LYS A 60 19.52 0.61 -10.66
N THR A 61 19.35 -0.70 -10.57
CA THR A 61 20.28 -1.61 -9.87
C THR A 61 21.23 -2.34 -10.82
N ILE A 62 21.08 -2.17 -12.15
CA ILE A 62 21.91 -2.84 -13.16
C ILE A 62 23.41 -2.56 -12.97
N SER A 63 23.78 -1.37 -12.51
CA SER A 63 25.18 -1.00 -12.29
C SER A 63 25.82 -1.68 -11.08
N HIS A 64 25.02 -2.18 -10.13
CA HIS A 64 25.49 -2.78 -8.89
C HIS A 64 24.62 -3.99 -8.54
N PRO A 65 24.74 -5.10 -9.27
CA PRO A 65 23.97 -6.31 -8.98
C PRO A 65 24.45 -6.88 -7.64
N ILE A 66 23.58 -6.81 -6.63
CA ILE A 66 23.84 -7.42 -5.32
C ILE A 66 23.65 -8.92 -5.47
N LYS A 67 24.70 -9.71 -5.23
CA LYS A 67 24.59 -11.17 -5.22
C LYS A 67 23.88 -11.63 -3.95
N ASP A 68 23.21 -12.77 -4.01
CA ASP A 68 22.49 -13.34 -2.85
C ASP A 68 23.35 -13.43 -1.59
N ASN A 69 24.64 -13.75 -1.76
CA ASN A 69 25.59 -13.84 -0.63
C ASN A 69 25.88 -12.48 0.01
N GLU A 70 26.02 -11.42 -0.79
CA GLU A 70 26.25 -10.05 -0.29
C GLU A 70 25.01 -9.53 0.44
N PHE A 71 23.82 -9.83 -0.09
CA PHE A 71 22.55 -9.49 0.57
C PHE A 71 22.38 -10.24 1.90
N ALA A 72 22.75 -11.52 1.94
CA ALA A 72 22.73 -12.33 3.16
C ALA A 72 23.68 -11.77 4.23
N GLN A 73 24.90 -11.39 3.85
CA GLN A 73 25.88 -10.78 4.75
C GLN A 73 25.39 -9.42 5.29
N ALA A 74 24.83 -8.56 4.44
CA ALA A 74 24.25 -7.28 4.86
C ALA A 74 23.08 -7.47 5.86
N LYS A 75 22.22 -8.48 5.63
CA LYS A 75 21.12 -8.83 6.52
C LYS A 75 21.58 -9.32 7.90
N ILE A 76 22.69 -10.05 7.95
CA ILE A 76 23.29 -10.52 9.21
C ILE A 76 23.94 -9.35 9.95
N ALA A 77 24.70 -8.50 9.25
CA ALA A 77 25.39 -7.35 9.83
C ALA A 77 24.46 -6.31 10.46
N GLY A 78 23.28 -6.07 9.87
CA GLY A 78 22.28 -5.15 10.41
C GLY A 78 21.37 -5.71 11.53
N ARG A 79 21.63 -6.94 11.98
CA ARG A 79 20.87 -7.61 13.05
C ARG A 79 21.58 -7.60 14.41
N LEU A 80 22.78 -7.01 14.47
CA LEU A 80 23.51 -6.67 15.69
C LEU A 80 22.88 -5.46 16.37
#